data_AF-A0A382XST8-F1
#
_entry.id   AF-A0A382XST8-F1
#
_cell.length_a   1.000
_cell.length_b   1.000
_cell.length_c   1.000
_cell.angle_alpha   90.00
_cell.angle_beta   90.00
_cell.angle_gamma   90.00
#
_symmetry.space_group_name_H-M   'P 1'
#
loop_
_entity.id
_entity.type
_entity.pdbx_description
1 polymer ?
#
loop_
_entity_poly.entity_id
_entity_poly.type
_entity_poly.pdbx_seq_one_letter_code
_entity_poly.pdbx_strand_id
1 'polypeptide(L)'
;MSVFKNNLIYEKTSFLSKNNNAFIEEMYLKYINADENLPDSWKEFFDNLGETKEDIYNELKGPSWSPKKINIRKISNKTILQEKEISSNENIAEINKQK
;
A
#
# COMPACT_ATOMS: atom_id res chain seq x y z
N MET A 1 -13.60 29.13 -25.78
CA MET A 1 -14.16 28.24 -24.73
C MET A 1 -15.03 29.11 -23.81
N SER A 2 -16.29 28.75 -23.54
CA SER A 2 -17.21 29.56 -22.70
C SER A 2 -16.95 29.37 -21.21
N VAL A 3 -16.92 30.45 -20.44
CA VAL A 3 -16.66 30.46 -18.97
C VAL A 3 -17.69 29.62 -18.20
N PHE A 4 -18.95 29.63 -18.65
CA PHE A 4 -20.01 28.77 -18.09
C PHE A 4 -19.70 27.29 -18.20
N LYS A 5 -19.11 26.85 -19.32
CA LYS A 5 -18.73 25.45 -19.51
C LYS A 5 -17.62 25.04 -18.54
N ASN A 6 -16.69 25.96 -18.24
CA ASN A 6 -15.60 25.71 -17.30
C ASN A 6 -16.10 25.58 -15.85
N ASN A 7 -17.04 26.43 -15.44
CA ASN A 7 -17.62 26.39 -14.09
C ASN A 7 -18.40 25.10 -13.85
N LEU A 8 -19.18 24.64 -14.85
CA LEU A 8 -19.91 23.37 -14.77
C LEU A 8 -18.98 22.15 -14.68
N ILE A 9 -17.84 22.18 -15.39
CA ILE A 9 -16.84 21.12 -15.29
C ILE A 9 -16.19 21.16 -13.90
N TYR A 10 -15.83 22.34 -13.41
CA TYR A 10 -15.23 22.51 -12.09
C TYR A 10 -16.15 22.00 -10.98
N GLU A 11 -17.44 22.38 -10.95
CA GLU A 11 -18.40 21.85 -9.97
C GLU A 11 -18.47 20.32 -9.99
N LYS A 12 -18.44 19.72 -11.19
CA LYS A 12 -18.47 18.27 -11.35
C LYS A 12 -17.17 17.57 -10.99
N THR A 13 -16.01 18.21 -11.03
CA THR A 13 -14.72 17.54 -10.77
C THR A 13 -14.01 18.02 -9.50
N SER A 14 -14.48 19.11 -8.88
CA SER A 14 -13.84 19.74 -7.71
C SER A 14 -13.79 18.78 -6.51
N PHE A 15 -14.72 17.84 -6.43
CA PHE A 15 -14.72 16.82 -5.38
C PHE A 15 -13.52 15.87 -5.48
N LEU A 16 -12.91 15.67 -6.65
CA LEU A 16 -11.72 14.83 -6.88
C LEU A 16 -10.43 15.56 -6.49
N SER A 17 -10.44 16.24 -5.35
CA SER A 17 -9.26 16.92 -4.82
C SER A 17 -8.60 16.07 -3.74
N LYS A 18 -7.28 16.21 -3.58
CA LYS A 18 -6.49 15.47 -2.57
C LYS A 18 -7.06 15.59 -1.15
N ASN A 19 -7.67 16.73 -0.82
CA ASN A 19 -8.25 16.97 0.51
C ASN A 19 -9.54 16.18 0.75
N ASN A 20 -10.17 15.62 -0.29
CA ASN A 20 -11.40 14.86 -0.20
C ASN A 20 -11.18 13.33 -0.33
N ASN A 21 -9.92 12.88 -0.33
CA ASN A 21 -9.60 11.49 -0.63
C ASN A 21 -10.27 10.50 0.33
N ALA A 22 -10.24 10.80 1.64
CA ALA A 22 -10.85 9.95 2.66
C ALA A 22 -12.35 9.72 2.43
N PHE A 23 -13.07 10.77 2.00
CA PHE A 23 -14.51 10.66 1.70
C PHE A 23 -14.77 9.85 0.43
N ILE A 24 -13.94 10.02 -0.60
CA ILE A 24 -14.05 9.23 -1.83
C ILE A 24 -13.82 7.75 -1.53
N GLU A 25 -12.82 7.43 -0.70
CA GLU A 25 -12.55 6.07 -0.23
C GLU A 25 -13.76 5.47 0.50
N GLU A 26 -14.41 6.21 1.40
CA GLU A 26 -15.62 5.75 2.09
C GLU A 26 -16.77 5.45 1.12
N MET A 27 -16.99 6.31 0.12
CA MET A 27 -18.03 6.07 -0.90
C MET A 27 -17.70 4.87 -1.78
N TYR A 28 -16.41 4.68 -2.10
CA TYR A 28 -15.96 3.53 -2.86
C TYR A 28 -16.12 2.21 -2.08
N LEU A 29 -15.87 2.24 -0.76
CA LEU A 29 -16.14 1.08 0.10
C LEU A 29 -17.64 0.74 0.12
N LYS A 30 -18.51 1.75 0.18
CA LYS A 30 -19.97 1.53 0.06
C LYS A 30 -20.36 0.93 -1.28
N TYR A 31 -19.72 1.38 -2.37
CA TYR A 31 -19.92 0.83 -3.70
C TYR A 31 -19.53 -0.66 -3.79
N ILE A 32 -18.35 -1.04 -3.28
CA ILE A 32 -17.90 -2.43 -3.24
C ILE A 32 -18.84 -3.32 -2.43
N ASN A 33 -19.35 -2.80 -1.30
CA ASN A 33 -20.28 -3.51 -0.44
C ASN A 33 -21.74 -3.49 -0.94
N ALA A 34 -22.01 -2.85 -2.09
CA ALA A 34 -23.36 -2.67 -2.65
C ALA A 34 -24.36 -2.07 -1.65
N ASP A 35 -23.94 -1.05 -0.90
CA ASP A 35 -24.78 -0.33 0.06
C ASP A 35 -25.91 0.43 -0.64
N GLU A 36 -27.16 0.22 -0.19
CA GLU A 36 -28.36 0.87 -0.72
C GLU A 36 -28.36 2.39 -0.49
N ASN A 37 -27.55 2.89 0.45
CA ASN A 37 -27.43 4.31 0.75
C ASN A 37 -26.48 5.06 -0.19
N LEU A 38 -25.84 4.39 -1.16
CA LEU A 38 -24.96 5.04 -2.12
C LEU A 38 -25.78 5.75 -3.21
N PRO A 39 -25.61 7.07 -3.42
CA PRO A 39 -26.31 7.77 -4.48
C PRO A 39 -26.00 7.23 -5.89
N ASP A 40 -26.98 7.24 -6.79
CA ASP A 40 -26.83 6.71 -8.15
C ASP A 40 -25.71 7.39 -8.94
N SER A 41 -25.47 8.69 -8.76
CA SER A 41 -24.37 9.38 -9.44
C SER A 41 -22.99 8.81 -9.07
N TRP A 42 -22.81 8.28 -7.86
CA TRP A 42 -21.58 7.60 -7.46
C TRP A 42 -21.45 6.23 -8.11
N LYS A 43 -22.57 5.50 -8.23
CA LYS A 43 -22.62 4.22 -8.94
C LYS A 43 -22.21 4.41 -10.39
N GLU A 44 -22.83 5.36 -11.10
CA GLU A 44 -22.43 5.71 -12.47
C GLU A 44 -20.96 6.15 -12.55
N PHE A 45 -20.47 6.94 -11.60
CA PHE A 45 -19.07 7.37 -11.59
C PHE A 45 -18.10 6.17 -11.52
N PHE A 46 -18.31 5.25 -10.58
CA PHE A 46 -17.46 4.08 -10.40
C PHE A 46 -17.63 3.05 -11.53
N ASP A 47 -18.84 2.86 -12.06
CA ASP A 47 -19.10 2.01 -13.22
C ASP A 47 -18.31 2.49 -14.46
N ASN A 48 -18.22 3.80 -14.65
CA ASN A 48 -17.47 4.40 -15.77
C ASN A 48 -15.94 4.26 -15.64
N LEU A 49 -15.40 3.89 -14.48
CA LEU A 49 -13.97 3.61 -14.33
C LEU A 49 -13.59 2.29 -15.03
N GLY A 50 -14.54 1.39 -15.24
CA GLY A 50 -14.29 0.08 -15.85
C GLY A 50 -13.44 -0.85 -14.99
N GLU A 51 -13.33 -0.58 -13.69
CA GLU A 51 -12.58 -1.40 -12.74
C GLU A 51 -13.34 -2.69 -12.41
N THR A 52 -12.65 -3.81 -12.51
CA THR A 52 -13.19 -5.12 -12.12
C THR A 52 -12.88 -5.41 -10.65
N LYS A 53 -13.62 -6.33 -10.02
CA LYS A 53 -13.33 -6.73 -8.62
C LYS A 53 -11.91 -7.29 -8.47
N GLU A 54 -11.38 -7.91 -9.52
CA GLU A 54 -10.00 -8.37 -9.57
C GLU A 54 -8.99 -7.22 -9.49
N ASP A 55 -9.26 -6.09 -10.16
CA ASP A 55 -8.39 -4.91 -10.16
C ASP A 55 -8.30 -4.29 -8.76
N ILE A 56 -9.45 -4.14 -8.09
CA ILE A 56 -9.55 -3.64 -6.70
C ILE A 56 -8.72 -4.51 -5.75
N TYR A 57 -8.85 -5.83 -5.88
CA TYR A 57 -8.12 -6.77 -5.04
C TYR A 57 -6.61 -6.72 -5.27
N ASN A 58 -6.18 -6.51 -6.52
CA ASN A 58 -4.78 -6.34 -6.86
C ASN A 58 -4.21 -5.03 -6.31
N GLU A 59 -4.99 -3.96 -6.30
CA GLU A 59 -4.58 -2.68 -5.72
C GLU A 59 -4.43 -2.76 -4.20
N LEU A 60 -5.32 -3.49 -3.51
CA LEU A 60 -5.22 -3.77 -2.08
C LEU A 60 -3.95 -4.55 -1.70
N LYS A 61 -3.47 -5.44 -2.56
CA LYS A 61 -2.19 -6.15 -2.36
C LYS A 61 -0.99 -5.20 -2.45
N GLY A 62 -1.19 -4.03 -3.06
CA GLY A 62 -0.14 -3.08 -3.35
C GLY A 62 0.79 -3.56 -4.47
N PRO A 63 1.67 -2.67 -4.94
CA PRO A 63 2.63 -3.02 -5.98
C PRO A 63 3.60 -4.09 -5.47
N SER A 64 4.03 -4.99 -6.36
CA SER A 64 5.03 -6.03 -6.06
C SER A 64 6.39 -5.46 -5.64
N TRP A 65 6.68 -4.21 -6.04
CA TRP A 65 7.86 -3.45 -5.63
C TRP A 65 7.70 -2.68 -4.31
N SER A 66 6.57 -2.81 -3.63
CA SER A 66 6.37 -2.15 -2.33
C SER A 66 7.49 -2.58 -1.36
N PRO A 67 8.13 -1.62 -0.65
CA PRO A 67 9.22 -1.93 0.24
C PRO A 67 8.72 -2.86 1.34
N LYS A 68 9.19 -4.11 1.33
CA LYS A 68 8.85 -5.10 2.34
C LYS A 68 9.28 -4.55 3.70
N LYS A 69 8.34 -4.44 4.65
CA LYS A 69 8.65 -4.00 6.03
C LYS A 69 9.73 -4.91 6.61
N ILE A 70 10.97 -4.43 6.61
CA ILE A 70 12.11 -5.17 7.11
C ILE A 70 12.00 -5.16 8.63
N ASN A 71 11.78 -6.32 9.25
CA ASN A 71 11.79 -6.40 10.70
C ASN A 71 13.24 -6.29 11.20
N ILE A 72 13.63 -5.06 11.57
CA ILE A 72 14.95 -4.71 12.10
C ILE A 72 15.39 -5.59 13.30
N ARG A 73 14.47 -6.17 14.08
CA ARG A 73 14.82 -7.10 15.18
C ARG A 73 15.36 -8.44 14.68
N LYS A 74 14.99 -8.87 13.46
CA LYS A 74 15.53 -10.11 12.86
C LYS A 74 16.94 -9.90 12.31
N ILE A 75 17.26 -8.67 11.86
CA ILE A 75 18.61 -8.31 11.43
C ILE A 75 19.57 -8.38 12.62
N SER A 76 19.24 -7.74 13.74
CA SER A 76 20.11 -7.72 14.93
C SER A 76 20.44 -9.13 15.43
N ASN A 77 19.44 -10.02 15.48
CA ASN A 77 19.65 -11.40 15.92
C ASN A 77 20.54 -12.20 14.95
N LYS A 78 20.48 -11.92 13.64
CA LYS A 78 21.35 -12.58 12.65
C LYS A 78 22.80 -12.11 12.79
N THR A 79 23.04 -10.81 13.01
CA THR A 79 24.39 -10.28 13.25
C THR A 79 24.99 -10.82 14.54
N ILE A 80 24.20 -10.86 15.63
CA ILE A 80 24.65 -11.40 16.92
C ILE A 80 24.99 -12.90 16.81
N LEU A 81 24.23 -13.68 16.04
CA LEU A 81 24.52 -15.10 15.81
C LEU A 81 25.78 -15.31 14.96
N GLN A 82 26.00 -14.47 13.93
CA GLN A 82 27.23 -14.55 13.12
C GLN A 82 28.47 -14.19 13.94
N GLU A 83 28.43 -13.15 14.76
CA GLU A 83 29.55 -12.77 15.64
C GLU A 83 29.86 -13.85 16.69
N LYS A 84 28.83 -14.55 17.21
CA LYS A 84 29.02 -15.63 18.18
C LYS A 84 29.64 -16.89 17.57
N GLU A 85 29.33 -17.20 16.32
CA GLU A 85 29.94 -18.31 15.58
C GLU A 85 31.42 -18.03 15.26
N ILE A 86 31.76 -16.77 14.92
CA ILE A 86 33.14 -16.33 14.60
C ILE A 86 34.02 -16.21 15.87
N SER A 87 33.44 -15.93 17.04
CA SER A 87 34.22 -15.94 18.28
C SER A 87 34.51 -17.36 18.79
N SER A 88 33.66 -18.33 18.46
CA SER A 88 33.78 -19.71 18.96
C SER A 88 34.75 -20.56 18.14
N ASN A 89 34.93 -20.28 16.84
CA ASN A 89 35.85 -21.02 15.97
C ASN A 89 37.31 -20.53 16.05
N GLU A 90 37.55 -19.25 16.38
CA GLU A 90 38.91 -18.70 16.58
C GLU A 90 39.60 -19.33 17.81
N ASN A 91 38.84 -19.57 18.88
CA ASN A 91 39.36 -20.22 20.09
C ASN A 91 39.83 -21.67 19.88
N ILE A 92 39.28 -22.40 18.89
CA ILE A 92 39.66 -23.79 18.61
C ILE A 92 40.93 -23.86 17.73
N ALA A 93 41.15 -22.85 16.89
CA ALA A 93 42.33 -22.78 16.02
C ALA A 93 43.62 -22.43 16.79
N GLU A 94 43.52 -21.63 17.86
CA GLU A 94 44.68 -21.25 18.69
C GLU A 94 45.16 -22.38 19.61
N ILE A 95 44.27 -23.25 20.10
CA ILE A 95 44.61 -24.36 21.00
C ILE A 95 45.43 -25.45 20.27
N ASN A 96 45.24 -25.63 18.96
CA ASN A 96 45.91 -26.66 18.17
C ASN A 96 47.29 -26.24 17.63
N LYS A 97 47.78 -25.04 17.95
CA LYS A 97 49.08 -24.52 17.46
C LYS A 97 50.21 -24.55 18.49
N GLN A 98 49.94 -25.00 19.72
CA GLN A 98 50.92 -25.01 20.83
C GLN A 98 51.35 -26.41 21.29
N LYS A 99 51.24 -27.44 20.45
CA LYS A 99 51.76 -28.78 20.78
C LYS A 99 52.77 -29.27 19.74
#